data_AF-A0A101QK03-F1
#
_entry.id   AF-A0A101QK03-F1
#
_cell.length_a   1.000
_cell.length_b   1.000
_cell.length_c   1.000
_cell.angle_alpha   90.00
_cell.angle_beta   90.00
_cell.angle_gamma   90.00
#
_symmetry.space_group_name_H-M   'P 1'
#
loop_
_entity.id
_entity.type
_entity.pdbx_description
1 polymer ?
#
loop_
_entity_poly.entity_id
_entity_poly.type
_entity_poly.pdbx_seq_one_letter_code
_entity_poly.pdbx_strand_id
1 'polypeptide(L)'
;MTIPRQDTDAVRVLQRLEDSRPSVRLRAAMTIGTTPDPRFVDKLIERSAIEPEFFVRDMLTWALTRHPVSVTLPGLLREVRSERPQARSQALHTLSKIGDRQAWPAITRTLLSDADDEVARSAWRAAVVLVPEGEESALATALATQLGRGERETRLSLSRALVALGEVIVPALRSATMAPDPRTRAHALATQRLLRDPDAGFDFAIEEAKRVVALGGPGQEER
;
A
#
# COMPACT_ATOMS: atom_id res chain seq x y z
N MET A 1 -40.20 -19.25 16.14
CA MET A 1 -38.87 -19.83 15.84
C MET A 1 -37.85 -19.11 16.71
N THR A 2 -37.15 -19.83 17.58
CA THR A 2 -36.12 -19.30 18.49
C THR A 2 -34.81 -19.19 17.73
N ILE A 3 -34.25 -17.99 17.60
CA ILE A 3 -32.91 -17.81 17.03
C ILE A 3 -31.90 -18.45 18.02
N PRO A 4 -30.98 -19.33 17.59
CA PRO A 4 -29.96 -19.89 18.46
C PRO A 4 -29.10 -18.79 19.10
N ARG A 5 -28.62 -18.97 20.34
CA ARG A 5 -27.79 -17.96 21.04
C ARG A 5 -26.59 -17.49 20.22
N GLN A 6 -25.95 -18.40 19.48
CA GLN A 6 -24.81 -18.09 18.62
C GLN A 6 -25.17 -17.09 17.49
N ASP A 7 -26.35 -17.20 16.90
CA ASP A 7 -26.79 -16.26 15.86
C ASP A 7 -27.17 -14.90 16.46
N THR A 8 -27.70 -14.88 17.69
CA THR A 8 -27.97 -13.63 18.42
C THR A 8 -26.67 -12.89 18.76
N ASP A 9 -25.64 -13.63 19.15
CA ASP A 9 -24.31 -13.08 19.45
C ASP A 9 -23.63 -12.56 18.18
N ALA A 10 -23.74 -13.28 17.06
CA ALA A 10 -23.23 -12.85 15.76
C ALA A 10 -23.88 -11.53 15.29
N VAL A 11 -25.21 -11.43 15.36
CA VAL A 11 -25.94 -10.19 15.00
C VAL A 11 -25.50 -9.02 15.88
N ARG A 12 -25.35 -9.25 17.19
CA ARG A 12 -24.89 -8.21 18.12
C ARG A 12 -23.47 -7.74 17.79
N VAL A 13 -22.57 -8.65 17.44
CA VAL A 13 -21.18 -8.30 17.07
C VAL A 13 -21.16 -7.48 15.77
N LEU A 14 -21.96 -7.86 14.76
CA LEU A 14 -22.11 -7.10 13.51
C LEU A 14 -22.62 -5.68 13.76
N GLN A 15 -23.64 -5.50 14.60
CA GLN A 15 -24.16 -4.17 14.98
C GLN A 15 -23.09 -3.31 15.66
N ARG A 16 -22.20 -3.90 16.46
CA ARG A 16 -21.13 -3.17 17.14
C ARG A 16 -20.03 -2.66 16.20
N LEU A 17 -19.89 -3.22 15.01
CA LEU A 17 -19.01 -2.65 13.97
C LEU A 17 -19.53 -1.29 13.48
N GLU A 18 -20.80 -0.98 13.67
CA GLU A 18 -21.44 0.28 13.24
C GLU A 18 -21.61 1.29 14.38
N ASP A 19 -21.18 0.95 15.60
CA ASP A 19 -21.30 1.84 16.76
C ASP A 19 -20.54 3.16 16.53
N SER A 20 -21.11 4.27 16.99
CA SER A 20 -20.50 5.60 16.84
C SER A 20 -19.15 5.72 17.55
N ARG A 21 -18.92 4.92 18.60
CA ARG A 21 -17.69 4.94 19.40
C ARG A 21 -16.60 4.06 18.77
N PRO A 22 -15.42 4.60 18.44
CA PRO A 22 -14.32 3.82 17.85
C PRO A 22 -13.87 2.66 18.73
N SER A 23 -13.89 2.82 20.06
CA SER A 23 -13.52 1.76 21.00
C SER A 23 -14.46 0.55 20.96
N VAL A 24 -15.74 0.75 20.63
CA VAL A 24 -16.71 -0.34 20.48
C VAL A 24 -16.47 -1.09 19.17
N ARG A 25 -16.23 -0.35 18.07
CA ARG A 25 -15.89 -0.95 16.77
C ARG A 25 -14.58 -1.72 16.81
N LEU A 26 -13.55 -1.16 17.47
CA LEU A 26 -12.27 -1.83 17.69
C LEU A 26 -12.45 -3.17 18.40
N ARG A 27 -13.24 -3.18 19.49
CA ARG A 27 -13.54 -4.41 20.24
C ARG A 27 -14.34 -5.42 19.41
N ALA A 28 -15.27 -4.95 18.57
CA ALA A 28 -16.03 -5.82 17.68
C ALA A 28 -15.10 -6.49 16.64
N ALA A 29 -14.25 -5.71 15.96
CA ALA A 29 -13.27 -6.25 15.02
C ALA A 29 -12.30 -7.22 15.70
N MET A 30 -11.81 -6.90 16.90
CA MET A 30 -10.97 -7.79 17.70
C MET A 30 -11.66 -9.10 18.05
N THR A 31 -12.95 -9.05 18.42
CA THR A 31 -13.76 -10.24 18.73
C THR A 31 -13.89 -11.14 17.50
N ILE A 32 -14.22 -10.54 16.35
CA ILE A 32 -14.35 -11.26 15.08
C ILE A 32 -13.03 -11.90 14.66
N GLY A 33 -11.91 -11.18 14.78
CA GLY A 33 -10.61 -11.75 14.43
C GLY A 33 -10.14 -12.85 15.39
N THR A 34 -10.53 -12.78 16.67
CA THR A 34 -10.20 -13.83 17.66
C THR A 34 -10.98 -15.12 17.40
N THR A 35 -12.24 -14.98 16.95
CA THR A 35 -13.12 -16.10 16.64
C THR A 35 -13.66 -15.94 15.20
N PRO A 36 -12.83 -16.21 14.19
CA PRO A 36 -13.19 -15.95 12.79
C PRO A 36 -14.33 -16.85 12.33
N ASP A 37 -15.31 -16.24 11.67
CA ASP A 37 -16.45 -16.90 11.04
C ASP A 37 -16.69 -16.23 9.68
N PRO A 38 -16.71 -16.99 8.57
CA PRO A 38 -16.91 -16.44 7.22
C PRO A 38 -18.09 -15.47 7.09
N ARG A 39 -19.14 -15.62 7.93
CA ARG A 39 -20.32 -14.74 7.95
C ARG A 39 -20.00 -13.28 8.30
N PHE A 40 -18.84 -13.00 8.89
CA PHE A 40 -18.43 -11.63 9.24
C PHE A 40 -17.62 -10.92 8.15
N VAL A 41 -17.14 -11.64 7.13
CA VAL A 41 -16.18 -11.11 6.15
C VAL A 41 -16.75 -9.92 5.39
N ASP A 42 -17.95 -10.03 4.85
CA ASP A 42 -18.57 -8.94 4.09
C ASP A 42 -18.71 -7.68 4.95
N LYS A 43 -19.11 -7.83 6.23
CA LYS A 43 -19.26 -6.68 7.12
C LYS A 43 -17.94 -6.02 7.50
N LEU A 44 -16.88 -6.83 7.69
CA LEU A 44 -15.54 -6.31 7.90
C LEU A 44 -15.07 -5.49 6.68
N ILE A 45 -15.30 -5.99 5.46
CA ILE A 45 -14.94 -5.31 4.21
C ILE A 45 -15.73 -4.00 4.06
N GLU A 46 -17.05 -4.04 4.25
CA GLU A 46 -17.91 -2.85 4.25
C GLU A 46 -17.41 -1.80 5.26
N ARG A 47 -17.05 -2.25 6.47
CA ARG A 47 -16.58 -1.34 7.50
C ARG A 47 -15.21 -0.76 7.18
N SER A 48 -14.27 -1.55 6.69
CA SER A 48 -12.94 -1.08 6.24
C SER A 48 -13.05 0.02 5.20
N ALA A 49 -14.03 -0.07 4.30
CA ALA A 49 -14.25 0.91 3.24
C ALA A 49 -14.61 2.33 3.74
N ILE A 50 -15.09 2.47 4.99
CA ILE A 50 -15.61 3.74 5.52
C ILE A 50 -15.11 4.10 6.94
N GLU A 51 -14.32 3.26 7.60
CA GLU A 51 -13.83 3.50 8.96
C GLU A 51 -12.88 4.72 9.07
N PRO A 52 -13.24 5.78 9.80
CA PRO A 52 -12.38 6.97 9.94
C PRO A 52 -11.20 6.78 10.90
N GLU A 53 -11.29 5.88 11.88
CA GLU A 53 -10.23 5.71 12.89
C GLU A 53 -9.13 4.76 12.42
N PHE A 54 -7.88 5.26 12.38
CA PHE A 54 -6.70 4.50 11.96
C PHE A 54 -6.55 3.17 12.71
N PHE A 55 -6.59 3.18 14.05
CA PHE A 55 -6.44 1.97 14.85
C PHE A 55 -7.57 0.95 14.62
N VAL A 56 -8.76 1.41 14.24
CA VAL A 56 -9.87 0.51 13.91
C VAL A 56 -9.64 -0.10 12.52
N ARG A 57 -9.16 0.68 11.53
CA ARG A 57 -8.77 0.15 10.20
C ARG A 57 -7.71 -0.95 10.30
N ASP A 58 -6.69 -0.75 11.13
CA ASP A 58 -5.64 -1.75 11.36
C ASP A 58 -6.21 -3.02 12.00
N MET A 59 -7.14 -2.88 12.96
CA MET A 59 -7.80 -4.02 13.59
C MET A 59 -8.75 -4.75 12.64
N LEU A 60 -9.46 -4.04 11.75
CA LEU A 60 -10.29 -4.64 10.71
C LEU A 60 -9.43 -5.43 9.71
N THR A 61 -8.29 -4.86 9.31
CA THR A 61 -7.30 -5.56 8.48
C THR A 61 -6.81 -6.82 9.17
N TRP A 62 -6.38 -6.72 10.44
CA TRP A 62 -5.97 -7.89 11.22
C TRP A 62 -7.06 -8.95 11.26
N ALA A 63 -8.30 -8.58 11.58
CA ALA A 63 -9.44 -9.51 11.61
C ALA A 63 -9.68 -10.19 10.26
N LEU A 64 -9.60 -9.46 9.15
CA LEU A 64 -9.69 -10.04 7.81
C LEU A 64 -8.59 -11.08 7.55
N THR A 65 -7.35 -10.81 7.98
CA THR A 65 -6.25 -11.80 7.84
C THR A 65 -6.41 -13.06 8.71
N ARG A 66 -7.36 -13.08 9.66
CA ARG A 66 -7.66 -14.27 10.46
C ARG A 66 -8.64 -15.23 9.76
N HIS A 67 -9.27 -14.79 8.66
CA HIS A 67 -10.19 -15.60 7.88
C HIS A 67 -9.47 -16.30 6.72
N PRO A 68 -9.99 -17.43 6.21
CA PRO A 68 -9.44 -18.08 5.03
C PRO A 68 -9.38 -17.15 3.82
N VAL A 69 -8.31 -17.21 3.04
CA VAL A 69 -8.13 -16.36 1.85
C VAL A 69 -9.25 -16.58 0.82
N SER A 70 -9.73 -17.81 0.68
CA SER A 70 -10.80 -18.17 -0.25
C SER A 70 -12.11 -17.42 0.00
N VAL A 71 -12.36 -16.92 1.22
CA VAL A 71 -13.56 -16.15 1.55
C VAL A 71 -13.32 -14.64 1.55
N THR A 72 -12.10 -14.17 1.83
CA THR A 72 -11.78 -12.73 1.90
C THR A 72 -11.37 -12.14 0.55
N LEU A 73 -10.60 -12.89 -0.24
CA LEU A 73 -10.02 -12.41 -1.48
C LEU A 73 -11.08 -11.88 -2.47
N PRO A 74 -12.20 -12.58 -2.76
CA PRO A 74 -13.19 -12.08 -3.72
C PRO A 74 -13.77 -10.71 -3.36
N GLY A 75 -14.00 -10.46 -2.07
CA GLY A 75 -14.51 -9.18 -1.59
C GLY A 75 -13.48 -8.06 -1.70
N LEU A 76 -12.22 -8.33 -1.34
CA LEU A 76 -11.14 -7.36 -1.46
C LEU A 76 -10.87 -6.99 -2.93
N LEU A 77 -10.92 -7.97 -3.84
CA LEU A 77 -10.77 -7.73 -5.29
C LEU A 77 -11.90 -6.89 -5.89
N ARG A 78 -13.07 -6.84 -5.23
CA ARG A 78 -14.14 -5.91 -5.59
C ARG A 78 -13.81 -4.50 -5.10
N GLU A 79 -13.38 -4.36 -3.85
CA GLU A 79 -13.09 -3.06 -3.24
C GLU A 79 -11.89 -2.34 -3.86
N VAL A 80 -10.89 -3.03 -4.42
CA VAL A 80 -9.82 -2.37 -5.19
C VAL A 80 -10.33 -1.64 -6.43
N ARG A 81 -11.57 -1.92 -6.88
CA ARG A 81 -12.24 -1.24 -8.00
C ARG A 81 -13.29 -0.22 -7.53
N SER A 82 -13.39 0.02 -6.23
CA SER A 82 -14.36 0.95 -5.65
C SER A 82 -14.09 2.39 -6.08
N GLU A 83 -15.14 3.18 -6.25
CA GLU A 83 -15.02 4.62 -6.50
C GLU A 83 -14.45 5.36 -5.27
N ARG A 84 -14.59 4.78 -4.08
CA ARG A 84 -14.11 5.36 -2.83
C ARG A 84 -12.61 5.11 -2.65
N PRO A 85 -11.77 6.16 -2.55
CA PRO A 85 -10.33 5.97 -2.35
C PRO A 85 -9.97 5.19 -1.09
N GLN A 86 -10.69 5.42 0.02
CA GLN A 86 -10.47 4.67 1.26
C GLN A 86 -10.72 3.16 1.08
N ALA A 87 -11.76 2.78 0.33
CA ALA A 87 -12.03 1.38 0.05
C ALA A 87 -10.91 0.74 -0.76
N ARG A 88 -10.45 1.41 -1.82
CA ARG A 88 -9.31 0.95 -2.62
C ARG A 88 -8.05 0.80 -1.77
N SER A 89 -7.68 1.81 -1.01
CA SER A 89 -6.44 1.79 -0.21
C SER A 89 -6.48 0.75 0.91
N GLN A 90 -7.61 0.57 1.60
CA GLN A 90 -7.77 -0.46 2.62
C GLN A 90 -7.78 -1.88 2.05
N ALA A 91 -8.40 -2.08 0.88
CA ALA A 91 -8.36 -3.36 0.20
C ALA A 91 -6.92 -3.72 -0.22
N LEU A 92 -6.20 -2.79 -0.84
CA LEU A 92 -4.78 -2.96 -1.20
C LEU A 92 -3.90 -3.22 0.02
N HIS A 93 -4.11 -2.46 1.11
CA HIS A 93 -3.40 -2.69 2.36
C HIS A 93 -3.64 -4.10 2.89
N THR A 94 -4.90 -4.55 2.94
CA THR A 94 -5.25 -5.90 3.40
C THR A 94 -4.66 -6.99 2.50
N LEU A 95 -4.72 -6.82 1.18
CA LEU A 95 -4.10 -7.74 0.21
C LEU A 95 -2.58 -7.86 0.43
N SER A 96 -1.90 -6.75 0.74
CA SER A 96 -0.46 -6.78 1.08
C SER A 96 -0.16 -7.55 2.38
N LYS A 97 -1.12 -7.68 3.30
CA LYS A 97 -0.98 -8.46 4.54
C LYS A 97 -1.36 -9.92 4.35
N ILE A 98 -2.27 -10.21 3.42
CA ILE A 98 -2.62 -11.58 3.03
C ILE A 98 -1.50 -12.22 2.21
N GLY A 99 -0.91 -11.47 1.27
CA GLY A 99 0.22 -11.95 0.46
C GLY A 99 -0.12 -13.00 -0.59
N ASP A 100 -1.41 -13.23 -0.87
CA ASP A 100 -1.84 -14.20 -1.88
C ASP A 100 -1.69 -13.61 -3.29
N ARG A 101 -0.80 -14.22 -4.08
CA ARG A 101 -0.41 -13.78 -5.43
C ARG A 101 -1.53 -13.90 -6.45
N GLN A 102 -2.63 -14.60 -6.15
CA GLN A 102 -3.84 -14.55 -6.96
C GLN A 102 -4.42 -13.13 -7.09
N ALA A 103 -4.06 -12.22 -6.18
CA ALA A 103 -4.44 -10.83 -6.26
C ALA A 103 -3.62 -9.99 -7.27
N TRP A 104 -2.48 -10.50 -7.75
CA TRP A 104 -1.58 -9.76 -8.65
C TRP A 104 -2.28 -9.16 -9.89
N PRO A 105 -3.16 -9.88 -10.61
CA PRO A 105 -3.84 -9.32 -11.80
C PRO A 105 -4.71 -8.09 -11.50
N ALA A 106 -5.09 -7.87 -10.24
CA ALA A 106 -5.85 -6.68 -9.84
C ALA A 106 -4.98 -5.45 -9.58
N ILE A 107 -3.66 -5.61 -9.42
CA ILE A 107 -2.71 -4.50 -9.23
C ILE A 107 -2.38 -3.85 -10.58
N THR A 108 -3.31 -3.04 -11.07
CA THR A 108 -3.20 -2.39 -12.38
C THR A 108 -2.32 -1.13 -12.35
N ARG A 109 -1.85 -0.69 -13.53
CA ARG A 109 -1.17 0.61 -13.67
C ARG A 109 -2.01 1.76 -13.13
N THR A 110 -3.33 1.72 -13.31
CA THR A 110 -4.26 2.72 -12.77
C THR A 110 -4.19 2.84 -11.25
N LEU A 111 -3.99 1.74 -10.53
CA LEU A 111 -3.81 1.78 -9.07
C LEU A 111 -2.40 2.26 -8.69
N LEU A 112 -1.37 1.85 -9.43
CA LEU A 112 0.00 2.31 -9.22
C LEU A 112 0.16 3.82 -9.46
N SER A 113 -0.70 4.41 -10.27
CA SER A 113 -0.76 5.84 -10.56
C SER A 113 -2.09 6.48 -10.16
N ASP A 114 -2.81 5.92 -9.16
CA ASP A 114 -4.12 6.43 -8.73
C ASP A 114 -4.03 7.92 -8.38
N ALA A 115 -5.08 8.71 -8.56
CA ALA A 115 -5.02 10.14 -8.23
C ALA A 115 -4.85 10.38 -6.72
N ASP A 116 -5.34 9.46 -5.88
CA ASP A 116 -5.18 9.50 -4.44
C ASP A 116 -3.82 8.91 -4.01
N ASP A 117 -3.02 9.71 -3.30
CA ASP A 117 -1.68 9.33 -2.86
C ASP A 117 -1.68 8.15 -1.86
N GLU A 118 -2.71 7.97 -1.02
CA GLU A 118 -2.78 6.82 -0.12
C GLU A 118 -3.14 5.54 -0.89
N VAL A 119 -3.97 5.65 -1.93
CA VAL A 119 -4.24 4.51 -2.83
C VAL A 119 -2.98 4.11 -3.56
N ALA A 120 -2.28 5.05 -4.20
CA ALA A 120 -1.03 4.77 -4.90
C ALA A 120 0.03 4.16 -3.97
N ARG A 121 0.23 4.73 -2.78
CA ARG A 121 1.14 4.18 -1.77
C ARG A 121 0.78 2.76 -1.34
N SER A 122 -0.52 2.47 -1.14
CA SER A 122 -1.00 1.14 -0.80
C SER A 122 -0.83 0.16 -1.96
N ALA A 123 -1.03 0.62 -3.20
CA ALA A 123 -0.80 -0.16 -4.41
C ALA A 123 0.68 -0.54 -4.57
N TRP A 124 1.62 0.38 -4.31
CA TRP A 124 3.05 0.09 -4.38
C TRP A 124 3.47 -0.96 -3.35
N ARG A 125 2.98 -0.84 -2.10
CA ARG A 125 3.24 -1.84 -1.05
C ARG A 125 2.67 -3.21 -1.41
N ALA A 126 1.43 -3.26 -1.90
CA ALA A 126 0.82 -4.51 -2.35
C ALA A 126 1.55 -5.11 -3.55
N ALA A 127 1.91 -4.30 -4.54
CA ALA A 127 2.58 -4.75 -5.76
C ALA A 127 3.90 -5.45 -5.46
N VAL A 128 4.74 -4.86 -4.60
CA VAL A 128 6.04 -5.43 -4.26
C VAL A 128 5.92 -6.76 -3.50
N VAL A 129 4.87 -6.93 -2.70
CA VAL A 129 4.61 -8.20 -2.01
C VAL A 129 4.11 -9.28 -2.99
N LEU A 130 3.31 -8.88 -3.97
CA LEU A 130 2.53 -9.81 -4.80
C LEU A 130 3.17 -10.12 -6.16
N VAL A 131 4.17 -9.35 -6.59
CA VAL A 131 4.76 -9.41 -7.94
C VAL A 131 5.33 -10.79 -8.31
N PRO A 132 4.91 -11.36 -9.46
CA PRO A 132 5.60 -12.27 -10.35
C PRO A 132 7.08 -12.55 -10.09
N GLU A 133 7.53 -13.79 -9.87
CA GLU A 133 8.95 -14.05 -10.15
C GLU A 133 9.16 -13.81 -11.64
N GLY A 134 10.10 -12.93 -11.99
CA GLY A 134 10.35 -12.49 -13.36
C GLY A 134 9.57 -11.26 -13.80
N GLU A 135 8.61 -10.74 -13.01
CA GLU A 135 7.89 -9.49 -13.31
C GLU A 135 8.43 -8.27 -12.56
N GLU A 136 9.42 -8.44 -11.69
CA GLU A 136 9.94 -7.38 -10.82
C GLU A 136 10.54 -6.22 -11.62
N SER A 137 11.20 -6.50 -12.75
CA SER A 137 11.74 -5.46 -13.64
C SER A 137 10.65 -4.62 -14.30
N ALA A 138 9.54 -5.25 -14.70
CA ALA A 138 8.39 -4.56 -15.26
C ALA A 138 7.70 -3.70 -14.20
N LEU A 139 7.55 -4.22 -12.98
CA LEU A 139 7.03 -3.44 -11.86
C LEU A 139 7.96 -2.27 -11.50
N ALA A 140 9.28 -2.49 -11.45
CA ALA A 140 10.26 -1.44 -11.19
C ALA A 140 10.16 -0.30 -12.22
N THR A 141 10.01 -0.64 -13.50
CA THR A 141 9.80 0.33 -14.58
C THR A 141 8.50 1.11 -14.37
N ALA A 142 7.41 0.43 -14.01
CA ALA A 142 6.12 1.09 -13.74
C ALA A 142 6.21 2.03 -12.52
N LEU A 143 6.81 1.60 -11.42
CA LEU A 143 7.00 2.41 -10.21
C LEU A 143 7.93 3.60 -10.46
N ALA A 144 8.97 3.46 -11.28
CA ALA A 144 9.87 4.56 -11.62
C ALA A 144 9.16 5.72 -12.33
N THR A 145 8.04 5.47 -13.02
CA THR A 145 7.21 6.55 -13.61
C THR A 145 6.56 7.46 -12.56
N GLN A 146 6.52 7.03 -11.29
CA GLN A 146 5.93 7.77 -10.18
C GLN A 146 6.99 8.56 -9.38
N LEU A 147 8.27 8.51 -9.78
CA LEU A 147 9.32 9.31 -9.15
C LEU A 147 8.99 10.81 -9.28
N GLY A 148 9.40 11.61 -8.29
CA GLY A 148 8.96 13.00 -8.14
C GLY A 148 7.53 13.25 -7.63
N ARG A 149 6.64 12.23 -7.61
CA ARG A 149 5.25 12.37 -7.15
C ARG A 149 5.11 12.75 -5.67
N GLY A 150 4.17 13.63 -5.37
CA GLY A 150 3.73 13.98 -4.02
C GLY A 150 4.84 14.61 -3.18
N GLU A 151 4.60 14.64 -1.87
CA GLU A 151 5.53 15.19 -0.88
C GLU A 151 6.38 14.10 -0.23
N ARG A 152 7.12 14.47 0.82
CA ARG A 152 8.10 13.62 1.53
C ARG A 152 7.62 12.19 1.78
N GLU A 153 6.43 12.02 2.37
CA GLU A 153 5.90 10.70 2.73
C GLU A 153 5.57 9.83 1.51
N THR A 154 4.98 10.43 0.47
CA THR A 154 4.72 9.76 -0.81
C THR A 154 6.03 9.30 -1.45
N ARG A 155 7.03 10.19 -1.49
CA ARG A 155 8.34 9.86 -2.07
C ARG A 155 9.07 8.77 -1.28
N LEU A 156 9.09 8.86 0.05
CA LEU A 156 9.68 7.82 0.91
C LEU A 156 9.00 6.47 0.70
N SER A 157 7.67 6.45 0.60
CA SER A 157 6.93 5.21 0.37
C SER A 157 7.26 4.58 -0.98
N LEU A 158 7.38 5.39 -2.05
CA LEU A 158 7.80 4.89 -3.37
C LEU A 158 9.23 4.36 -3.34
N SER A 159 10.15 5.10 -2.72
CA SER A 159 11.55 4.70 -2.58
C SER A 159 11.66 3.37 -1.83
N ARG A 160 10.92 3.18 -0.73
CA ARG A 160 10.88 1.90 0.00
C ARG A 160 10.33 0.75 -0.85
N ALA A 161 9.28 1.01 -1.63
CA ALA A 161 8.73 0.01 -2.53
C ALA A 161 9.74 -0.41 -3.61
N LEU A 162 10.42 0.56 -4.24
CA LEU A 162 11.48 0.30 -5.21
C LEU A 162 12.64 -0.46 -4.56
N VAL A 163 13.17 0.00 -3.43
CA VAL A 163 14.28 -0.68 -2.72
C VAL A 163 13.93 -2.11 -2.33
N ALA A 164 12.68 -2.38 -1.97
CA ALA A 164 12.23 -3.75 -1.64
C ALA A 164 12.21 -4.71 -2.84
N LEU A 165 12.28 -4.22 -4.09
CA LEU A 165 12.51 -5.04 -5.29
C LEU A 165 14.00 -5.37 -5.51
N GLY A 166 14.92 -4.77 -4.74
CA GLY A 166 16.35 -5.00 -4.82
C GLY A 166 17.01 -4.44 -6.08
N GLU A 167 18.13 -5.04 -6.51
CA GLU A 167 18.99 -4.55 -7.59
C GLU A 167 18.29 -4.44 -8.97
N VAL A 168 17.14 -5.10 -9.15
CA VAL A 168 16.37 -5.06 -10.41
C VAL A 168 15.93 -3.65 -10.79
N ILE A 169 15.90 -2.72 -9.82
CA ILE A 169 15.48 -1.32 -10.03
C ILE A 169 16.58 -0.46 -10.66
N VAL A 170 17.84 -0.89 -10.65
CA VAL A 170 18.99 -0.05 -11.05
C VAL A 170 18.84 0.54 -12.46
N PRO A 171 18.44 -0.22 -13.51
CA PRO A 171 18.25 0.34 -14.84
C PRO A 171 17.15 1.40 -14.90
N ALA A 172 16.04 1.17 -14.18
CA ALA A 172 14.91 2.10 -14.13
C ALA A 172 15.31 3.40 -13.41
N LEU A 173 16.01 3.31 -12.27
CA LEU A 173 16.51 4.49 -11.56
C LEU A 173 17.53 5.27 -12.38
N ARG A 174 18.47 4.60 -13.06
CA ARG A 174 19.46 5.26 -13.94
C ARG A 174 18.78 6.05 -15.07
N SER A 175 17.69 5.53 -15.62
CA SER A 175 16.92 6.26 -16.62
C SER A 175 16.24 7.49 -16.00
N ALA A 176 15.67 7.35 -14.81
CA ALA A 176 15.01 8.44 -14.10
C ALA A 176 15.96 9.55 -13.61
N THR A 177 17.24 9.25 -13.36
CA THR A 177 18.25 10.29 -13.05
C THR A 177 18.55 11.22 -14.22
N MET A 178 18.15 10.84 -15.44
CA MET A 178 18.25 11.65 -16.65
C MET A 178 16.92 12.31 -17.05
N ALA A 179 15.88 12.21 -16.22
CA ALA A 179 14.57 12.79 -16.52
C ALA A 179 14.62 14.33 -16.65
N PRO A 180 13.80 14.94 -17.53
CA PRO A 180 13.76 16.40 -17.66
C PRO A 180 13.38 17.11 -16.35
N ASP A 181 12.47 16.51 -15.57
CA ASP A 181 12.01 17.06 -14.30
C ASP A 181 13.08 16.91 -13.19
N PRO A 182 13.57 18.02 -12.61
CA PRO A 182 14.52 17.98 -11.50
C PRO A 182 14.01 17.23 -10.27
N ARG A 183 12.69 17.23 -10.00
CA ARG A 183 12.13 16.52 -8.84
C ARG A 183 12.24 15.02 -9.02
N THR A 184 11.94 14.53 -10.22
CA THR A 184 12.13 13.14 -10.62
C THR A 184 13.60 12.72 -10.48
N ARG A 185 14.54 13.51 -11.01
CA ARG A 185 15.98 13.21 -10.91
C ARG A 185 16.46 13.14 -9.46
N ALA A 186 16.10 14.13 -8.65
CA ALA A 186 16.49 14.17 -7.24
C ALA A 186 15.91 12.98 -6.46
N HIS A 187 14.64 12.63 -6.71
CA HIS A 187 14.04 11.46 -6.10
C HIS A 187 14.76 10.17 -6.53
N ALA A 188 15.04 9.98 -7.83
CA ALA A 188 15.77 8.81 -8.33
C ALA A 188 17.15 8.64 -7.69
N LEU A 189 17.92 9.73 -7.56
CA LEU A 189 19.23 9.73 -6.90
C LEU A 189 19.12 9.37 -5.41
N ALA A 190 18.12 9.93 -4.72
CA ALA A 190 17.87 9.60 -3.31
C ALA A 190 17.51 8.12 -3.13
N THR A 191 16.69 7.55 -4.03
CA THR A 191 16.35 6.13 -4.02
C THR A 191 17.57 5.25 -4.31
N GLN A 192 18.45 5.63 -5.25
CA GLN A 192 19.70 4.91 -5.51
C GLN A 192 20.61 4.90 -4.28
N ARG A 193 20.67 6.00 -3.54
CA ARG A 193 21.44 6.06 -2.30
C ARG A 193 20.84 5.15 -1.24
N LEU A 194 19.52 5.20 -1.05
CA LEU A 194 18.82 4.33 -0.09
C LEU A 194 18.98 2.83 -0.41
N LEU A 195 19.08 2.46 -1.69
CA LEU A 195 19.38 1.08 -2.10
C LEU A 195 20.78 0.65 -1.63
N ARG A 196 21.78 1.52 -1.74
CA ARG A 196 23.19 1.22 -1.38
C ARG A 196 23.45 1.30 0.12
N ASP A 197 22.78 2.23 0.79
CA ASP A 197 22.90 2.51 2.21
C ASP A 197 21.50 2.70 2.81
N PRO A 198 20.86 1.60 3.26
CA PRO A 198 19.55 1.65 3.89
C PRO A 198 19.50 2.50 5.17
N ASP A 199 20.64 2.72 5.83
CA ASP A 199 20.74 3.43 7.10
C ASP A 199 20.93 4.95 6.93
N ALA A 200 21.28 5.43 5.72
CA ALA A 200 21.55 6.84 5.42
C ALA A 200 20.44 7.83 5.78
N GLY A 201 19.21 7.35 6.01
CA GLY A 201 18.05 8.18 6.26
C GLY A 201 17.58 8.91 4.99
N PHE A 202 16.31 8.76 4.64
CA PHE A 202 15.79 9.29 3.38
C PHE A 202 15.86 10.82 3.26
N ASP A 203 15.75 11.55 4.37
CA ASP A 203 15.82 13.02 4.37
C ASP A 203 17.19 13.54 3.99
N PHE A 204 18.24 12.89 4.51
CA PHE A 204 19.59 13.23 4.15
C PHE A 204 19.84 12.94 2.66
N ALA A 205 19.42 11.75 2.21
CA ALA A 205 19.56 11.33 0.82
C ALA A 205 18.85 12.27 -0.18
N ILE A 206 17.64 12.75 0.14
CA ILE A 206 16.89 13.63 -0.76
C ILE A 206 17.46 15.05 -0.81
N GLU A 207 17.95 15.59 0.31
CA GLU A 207 18.58 16.92 0.32
C GLU A 207 19.91 16.93 -0.41
N GLU A 208 20.72 15.90 -0.26
CA GLU A 208 21.96 15.74 -1.03
C GLU A 208 21.67 15.57 -2.52
N ALA A 209 20.69 14.73 -2.88
CA ALA A 209 20.28 14.55 -4.27
C ALA A 209 19.79 15.86 -4.91
N LYS A 210 19.03 16.68 -4.19
CA LYS A 210 18.62 18.02 -4.66
C LYS A 210 19.83 18.91 -4.92
N ARG A 211 20.84 18.91 -4.04
CA ARG A 211 22.09 19.67 -4.24
C ARG A 211 22.83 19.21 -5.48
N VAL A 212 22.98 17.90 -5.68
CA VAL A 212 23.61 17.33 -6.88
C VAL A 212 22.89 17.78 -8.16
N VAL A 213 21.55 17.74 -8.16
CA VAL A 213 20.75 18.17 -9.31
C VAL A 213 20.85 19.68 -9.56
N ALA A 214 20.88 20.49 -8.50
CA ALA A 214 21.00 21.94 -8.60
C ALA A 214 22.37 22.41 -9.14
N LEU A 215 23.43 21.65 -8.84
CA LEU A 215 24.80 21.95 -9.25
C LEU A 215 25.19 21.37 -10.62
N GLY A 216 24.27 20.72 -11.34
CA GLY A 216 24.54 20.15 -12.67
C GLY A 216 25.26 18.79 -12.67
N GLY A 217 25.41 18.14 -11.52
CA GLY A 217 26.19 16.91 -11.34
C GLY A 217 27.71 17.17 -11.30
N PRO A 218 28.53 16.20 -10.83
CA PRO A 218 29.97 16.35 -10.85
C PRO A 218 30.45 16.20 -12.31
N GLY A 219 30.76 17.33 -12.96
CA GLY A 219 31.41 17.34 -14.29
C GLY A 219 30.77 18.24 -15.33
N GLN A 220 30.72 19.56 -15.07
CA GLN A 220 30.81 20.59 -16.11
C GLN A 220 31.75 21.71 -15.63
N GLU A 221 33.00 21.35 -15.36
CA GLU A 221 34.13 22.26 -15.52
C GLU A 221 34.92 21.76 -16.75
N GLU A 222 35.29 22.71 -17.61
CA GLU A 222 36.01 22.57 -18.89
C GLU A 222 35.17 22.35 -20.16
N ARG A 223 34.60 23.45 -20.67
CA ARG A 223 34.89 23.91 -22.03
C ARG A 223 34.86 25.43 -22.12
#